data_AF-A0A7Y2GRF1-F1
#
_entry.id   AF-A0A7Y2GRF1-F1
#
_cell.length_a   1.000
_cell.length_b   1.000
_cell.length_c   1.000
_cell.angle_alpha   90.00
_cell.angle_beta   90.00
_cell.angle_gamma   90.00
#
_symmetry.space_group_name_H-M   'P 1'
#
loop_
_entity.id
_entity.type
_entity.pdbx_description
1 polymer ?
#
loop_
_entity_poly.entity_id
_entity_poly.type
_entity_poly.pdbx_seq_one_letter_code
_entity_poly.pdbx_strand_id
1 'polypeptide(L)'
;VYCLVTDGQAGGTDHTISRERMAEIRRVEQTKAAKVVGVEELHFLGFPDGAVEVTMDLRRELSRVIRIVKPDRVLTQSPVRQFDRPYASHPDHLATGEAAMCAVYPDSRNEFAHTSLLADDGLEPHSVPETWLMGGPDANHYVDITNAYDRKIEALLCHESQMSDPGRIPELIRAWGERVALQGGLADGRLAECFRRMNTQ
;
A
#
# COMPACT_ATOMS: atom_id res chain seq x y z
N VAL A 1 10.46 -2.86 -3.06
CA VAL A 1 10.37 -1.58 -2.32
C VAL A 1 8.97 -1.39 -1.79
N TYR A 2 8.80 -0.95 -0.54
CA TYR A 2 7.54 -0.38 -0.05
C TYR A 2 7.73 1.07 0.39
N CYS A 3 6.71 1.90 0.16
CA CYS A 3 6.63 3.25 0.68
C CYS A 3 5.45 3.32 1.65
N LEU A 4 5.74 3.67 2.90
CA LEU A 4 4.80 3.73 4.00
C LEU A 4 4.53 5.18 4.35
N VAL A 5 3.31 5.64 4.09
CA VAL A 5 2.90 7.02 4.38
C VAL A 5 2.87 7.27 5.88
N THR A 6 2.24 6.37 6.65
CA THR A 6 2.05 6.50 8.09
C THR A 6 2.78 5.41 8.88
N ASP A 7 2.97 5.62 10.17
CA ASP A 7 3.56 4.63 11.08
C ASP A 7 2.53 3.82 11.89
N GLY A 8 1.22 4.06 11.69
CA GLY A 8 0.16 3.29 12.33
C GLY A 8 -0.03 3.58 13.82
N GLN A 9 0.54 4.68 14.33
CA GLN A 9 0.52 5.04 15.75
C GLN A 9 -0.87 5.30 16.35
N ALA A 10 -1.92 5.41 15.53
CA ALA A 10 -3.28 5.65 15.98
C ALA A 10 -4.15 4.38 15.99
N GLY A 11 -3.67 3.27 15.43
CA GLY A 11 -4.33 1.98 15.60
C GLY A 11 -3.94 1.33 16.92
N GLY A 12 -4.94 0.99 17.73
CA GLY A 12 -4.74 0.29 19.00
C GLY A 12 -5.75 0.76 20.04
N THR A 13 -6.04 -0.12 20.99
CA THR A 13 -6.95 0.15 22.11
C THR A 13 -6.22 0.12 23.46
N ASP A 14 -4.92 -0.17 23.46
CA ASP A 14 -4.10 -0.20 24.66
C ASP A 14 -3.58 1.20 24.99
N HIS A 15 -4.18 1.81 26.01
CA HIS A 15 -3.80 3.13 26.50
C HIS A 15 -2.49 3.15 27.32
N THR A 16 -1.89 1.99 27.60
CA THR A 16 -0.61 1.92 28.33
C THR A 16 0.61 2.14 27.44
N ILE A 17 0.43 2.04 26.12
CA ILE A 17 1.48 2.25 25.12
C ILE A 17 1.33 3.64 24.52
N SER A 18 2.40 4.44 24.54
CA SER A 18 2.38 5.75 23.88
C SER A 18 2.29 5.62 22.36
N ARG A 19 1.82 6.65 21.67
CA ARG A 19 1.69 6.65 20.20
C ARG A 19 3.07 6.54 19.53
N GLU A 20 4.07 7.22 20.07
CA GLU A 20 5.45 7.16 19.59
C GLU A 20 6.00 5.74 19.72
N ARG A 21 5.75 5.08 20.85
CA ARG A 21 6.17 3.70 21.06
C ARG A 21 5.43 2.73 20.13
N MET A 22 4.16 2.97 19.84
CA MET A 22 3.38 2.18 18.89
C MET A 22 3.94 2.30 17.46
N ALA A 23 4.34 3.50 17.03
CA ALA A 23 5.02 3.69 15.74
C ALA A 23 6.29 2.83 15.63
N GLU A 24 7.14 2.86 16.66
CA GLU A 24 8.38 2.07 16.68
C GLU A 24 8.11 0.56 16.56
N ILE A 25 7.14 0.06 17.33
CA ILE A 25 6.73 -1.36 17.29
C ILE A 25 6.30 -1.72 15.87
N ARG A 26 5.41 -0.92 15.26
CA ARG A 26 4.86 -1.21 13.94
C ARG A 26 5.86 -1.11 12.81
N ARG A 27 6.87 -0.22 12.90
CA ARG A 27 7.99 -0.20 11.95
C ARG A 27 8.78 -1.51 12.00
N VAL A 28 9.02 -2.06 13.20
CA VAL A 28 9.68 -3.36 13.37
C VAL A 28 8.83 -4.49 12.79
N GLU A 29 7.54 -4.52 13.09
CA GLU A 29 6.60 -5.52 12.56
C GLU A 29 6.53 -5.48 11.03
N GLN A 30 6.36 -4.28 10.44
CA GLN A 30 6.38 -4.09 9.00
C GLN A 30 7.69 -4.55 8.38
N THR A 31 8.82 -4.26 9.03
CA THR A 31 10.13 -4.67 8.53
C THR A 31 10.27 -6.19 8.50
N LYS A 32 9.77 -6.89 9.53
CA LYS A 32 9.71 -8.36 9.54
C LYS A 32 8.79 -8.88 8.43
N ALA A 33 7.58 -8.33 8.31
CA ALA A 33 6.61 -8.71 7.30
C ALA A 33 7.16 -8.55 5.87
N ALA A 34 7.77 -7.39 5.59
CA ALA A 34 8.41 -7.08 4.32
C ALA A 34 9.47 -8.11 3.95
N LYS A 35 10.32 -8.51 4.91
CA LYS A 35 11.36 -9.52 4.70
C LYS A 35 10.78 -10.89 4.31
N VAL A 36 9.68 -11.32 4.93
CA VAL A 36 9.00 -12.60 4.59
C VAL A 36 8.56 -12.64 3.12
N VAL A 37 8.05 -11.51 2.61
CA VAL A 37 7.63 -11.40 1.21
C VAL A 37 8.76 -10.99 0.25
N GLY A 38 9.99 -10.86 0.73
CA GLY A 38 11.17 -10.56 -0.08
C GLY A 38 11.32 -9.09 -0.46
N VAL A 39 10.72 -8.18 0.32
CA VAL A 39 10.91 -6.73 0.14
C VAL A 39 12.11 -6.28 0.98
N GLU A 40 13.08 -5.69 0.30
CA GLU A 40 14.38 -5.33 0.89
C GLU A 40 14.50 -3.84 1.24
N GLU A 41 13.67 -2.98 0.66
CA GLU A 41 13.75 -1.52 0.80
C GLU A 41 12.42 -0.95 1.27
N LEU A 42 12.48 -0.15 2.35
CA LEU A 42 11.33 0.49 2.99
C LEU A 42 11.56 2.00 3.11
N HIS A 43 10.64 2.79 2.60
CA HIS A 43 10.60 4.25 2.77
C HIS A 43 9.49 4.61 3.76
N PHE A 44 9.84 4.92 5.00
CA PHE A 44 8.88 5.42 6.00
C PHE A 44 8.82 6.94 5.92
N LEU A 45 7.67 7.49 5.49
CA LEU A 45 7.50 8.93 5.30
C LEU A 45 7.10 9.67 6.59
N GLY A 46 6.48 8.97 7.56
CA GLY A 46 6.19 9.50 8.89
C GLY A 46 5.01 10.47 8.97
N PHE A 47 4.09 10.46 8.01
CA PHE A 47 2.84 11.23 8.11
C PHE A 47 1.96 10.68 9.25
N PRO A 48 1.15 11.54 9.88
CA PRO A 48 0.34 11.14 11.02
C PRO A 48 -0.78 10.15 10.64
N ASP A 49 -0.82 8.99 11.31
CA ASP A 49 -1.90 8.01 11.19
C ASP A 49 -3.24 8.59 11.67
N GLY A 50 -4.29 8.39 10.88
CA GLY A 50 -5.64 8.92 11.07
C GLY A 50 -5.82 10.38 10.62
N ALA A 51 -4.79 11.00 10.02
CA ALA A 51 -4.80 12.41 9.63
C ALA A 51 -4.10 12.64 8.28
N VAL A 52 -4.10 11.64 7.39
CA VAL A 52 -3.50 11.81 6.06
C VAL A 52 -4.39 12.68 5.19
N GLU A 53 -3.80 13.76 4.66
CA GLU A 53 -4.42 14.66 3.69
C GLU A 53 -3.60 14.68 2.39
N VAL A 54 -4.25 15.03 1.27
CA VAL A 54 -3.61 15.15 -0.04
C VAL A 54 -2.90 16.51 -0.14
N THR A 55 -1.78 16.63 0.56
CA THR A 55 -0.96 17.85 0.56
C THR A 55 0.10 17.83 -0.55
N MET A 56 0.63 19.00 -0.90
CA MET A 56 1.76 19.09 -1.83
C MET A 56 3.02 18.42 -1.25
N ASP A 57 3.19 18.40 0.08
CA ASP A 57 4.33 17.75 0.73
C ASP A 57 4.24 16.23 0.62
N LEU A 58 3.06 15.63 0.83
CA LEU A 58 2.86 14.20 0.63
C LEU A 58 3.11 13.80 -0.83
N ARG A 59 2.56 14.57 -1.78
CA ARG A 59 2.80 14.35 -3.21
C ARG A 59 4.28 14.49 -3.58
N ARG A 60 4.99 15.46 -2.99
CA ARG A 60 6.44 15.65 -3.17
C ARG A 60 7.20 14.41 -2.71
N GLU A 61 6.93 13.92 -1.51
CA GLU A 61 7.65 12.78 -0.95
C GLU A 61 7.38 11.48 -1.71
N LEU A 62 6.14 11.26 -2.15
CA LEU A 62 5.83 10.13 -3.03
C LEU A 62 6.53 10.27 -4.38
N SER A 63 6.54 11.46 -4.97
CA SER A 63 7.28 11.75 -6.21
C SER A 63 8.79 11.53 -6.05
N ARG A 64 9.35 11.91 -4.90
CA ARG A 64 10.76 11.70 -4.54
C ARG A 64 11.09 10.21 -4.55
N VAL A 65 10.26 9.38 -3.89
CA VAL A 65 10.45 7.92 -3.87
C VAL A 65 10.34 7.34 -5.28
N ILE A 66 9.37 7.78 -6.09
CA ILE A 66 9.25 7.33 -7.49
C ILE A 66 10.50 7.69 -8.30
N ARG A 67 11.06 8.90 -8.16
CA ARG A 67 12.26 9.31 -8.89
C ARG A 67 13.55 8.62 -8.41
N ILE A 68 13.61 8.21 -7.14
CA ILE A 68 14.70 7.38 -6.59
C ILE A 68 14.62 5.96 -7.15
N VAL A 69 13.46 5.33 -7.02
CA VAL A 69 13.26 3.90 -7.30
C VAL A 69 13.11 3.62 -8.80
N LYS A 70 12.59 4.60 -9.56
CA LYS A 70 12.24 4.48 -10.98
C LYS A 70 11.42 3.23 -11.31
N PRO A 71 10.27 3.01 -10.63
CA PRO A 71 9.53 1.76 -10.77
C PRO A 71 8.81 1.65 -12.12
N ASP A 72 8.75 0.43 -12.67
CA ASP A 72 7.90 0.11 -13.82
C ASP A 72 6.41 0.03 -13.45
N ARG A 73 6.11 -0.17 -12.15
CA ARG A 73 4.76 -0.31 -11.63
C ARG A 73 4.61 0.31 -10.25
N VAL A 74 3.53 1.05 -10.05
CA VAL A 74 3.06 1.45 -8.70
C VAL A 74 1.81 0.67 -8.32
N LEU A 75 1.78 0.14 -7.11
CA LEU A 75 0.63 -0.50 -6.49
C LEU A 75 0.16 0.39 -5.32
N THR A 76 -1.11 0.81 -5.32
CA THR A 76 -1.66 1.67 -4.25
C THR A 76 -3.13 1.38 -3.97
N GLN A 77 -3.70 2.00 -2.94
CA GLN A 77 -5.13 1.96 -2.65
C GLN A 77 -5.91 2.80 -3.66
N SER A 78 -7.14 2.42 -3.95
CA SER A 78 -8.05 3.22 -4.75
C SER A 78 -8.45 4.51 -4.01
N PRO A 79 -8.45 5.68 -4.67
CA PRO A 79 -8.99 6.93 -4.11
C PRO A 79 -10.54 6.97 -4.13
N VAL A 80 -11.20 5.98 -4.73
CA VAL A 80 -12.66 5.94 -4.83
C VAL A 80 -13.29 5.30 -3.58
N ARG A 81 -14.20 6.05 -2.94
CA ARG A 81 -14.94 5.59 -1.76
C ARG A 81 -15.98 4.52 -2.12
N GLN A 82 -15.92 3.39 -1.44
CA GLN A 82 -16.88 2.29 -1.48
C GLN A 82 -17.70 2.23 -0.18
N PHE A 83 -18.96 2.63 -0.25
CA PHE A 83 -19.84 2.71 0.93
C PHE A 83 -20.29 1.34 1.46
N ASP A 84 -20.31 0.32 0.61
CA ASP A 84 -20.57 -1.09 0.96
C ASP A 84 -19.34 -1.77 1.59
N ARG A 85 -18.14 -1.19 1.41
CA ARG A 85 -16.87 -1.65 1.98
C ARG A 85 -16.17 -0.53 2.75
N PRO A 86 -16.74 -0.05 3.87
CA PRO A 86 -16.24 1.12 4.58
C PRO A 86 -14.80 0.95 5.09
N TYR A 87 -14.39 -0.25 5.50
CA TYR A 87 -13.02 -0.52 5.94
C TYR A 87 -11.98 -0.41 4.82
N ALA A 88 -12.33 -0.77 3.58
CA ALA A 88 -11.46 -0.54 2.43
C ALA A 88 -11.32 0.96 2.11
N SER A 89 -12.30 1.77 2.53
CA SER A 89 -12.41 3.21 2.28
C SER A 89 -12.07 4.08 3.51
N HIS A 90 -11.15 3.60 4.35
CA HIS A 90 -10.59 4.42 5.43
C HIS A 90 -10.05 5.74 4.84
N PRO A 91 -10.27 6.91 5.50
CA PRO A 91 -9.82 8.20 4.97
C PRO A 91 -8.35 8.21 4.53
N ASP A 92 -7.45 7.64 5.34
CA ASP A 92 -6.03 7.56 4.99
C ASP A 92 -5.75 6.71 3.74
N HIS A 93 -6.51 5.64 3.51
CA HIS A 93 -6.37 4.85 2.27
C HIS A 93 -6.75 5.69 1.06
N LEU A 94 -7.85 6.44 1.15
CA LEU A 94 -8.32 7.28 0.05
C LEU A 94 -7.35 8.43 -0.23
N ALA A 95 -6.87 9.11 0.82
CA ALA A 95 -5.91 10.20 0.68
C ALA A 95 -4.55 9.71 0.16
N THR A 96 -4.07 8.57 0.65
CA THR A 96 -2.83 7.93 0.14
C THR A 96 -2.99 7.51 -1.32
N GLY A 97 -4.13 6.91 -1.68
CA GLY A 97 -4.44 6.54 -3.05
C GLY A 97 -4.43 7.75 -3.99
N GLU A 98 -5.09 8.84 -3.60
CA GLU A 98 -5.18 10.07 -4.38
C GLU A 98 -3.81 10.73 -4.53
N ALA A 99 -3.05 10.86 -3.43
CA ALA A 99 -1.72 11.45 -3.47
C ALA A 99 -0.74 10.60 -4.31
N ALA A 100 -0.82 9.27 -4.25
CA ALA A 100 -0.03 8.37 -5.09
C ALA A 100 -0.40 8.49 -6.57
N MET A 101 -1.67 8.67 -6.90
CA MET A 101 -2.10 8.90 -8.28
C MET A 101 -1.58 10.23 -8.83
N CYS A 102 -1.63 11.31 -8.03
CA CYS A 102 -1.02 12.59 -8.37
C CYS A 102 0.50 12.47 -8.56
N ALA A 103 1.16 11.71 -7.67
CA ALA A 103 2.59 11.45 -7.75
C ALA A 103 2.96 10.71 -9.05
N VAL A 104 2.20 9.69 -9.45
CA VAL A 104 2.37 8.96 -10.73
C VAL A 104 2.10 9.85 -11.95
N TYR A 105 1.03 10.65 -11.90
CA TYR A 105 0.67 11.59 -12.94
C TYR A 105 -0.02 12.84 -12.33
N PRO A 106 0.50 14.06 -12.57
CA PRO A 106 1.62 14.38 -13.45
C PRO A 106 2.99 14.51 -12.75
N ASP A 107 3.08 14.35 -11.42
CA ASP A 107 4.18 14.96 -10.66
C ASP A 107 5.56 14.30 -10.92
N SER A 108 5.67 12.98 -10.87
CA SER A 108 6.97 12.29 -10.96
C SER A 108 7.64 12.45 -12.32
N ARG A 109 6.86 12.60 -13.38
CA ARG A 109 7.33 12.72 -14.78
C ARG A 109 7.62 14.15 -15.21
N ASN A 110 7.14 15.14 -14.47
CA ASN A 110 7.23 16.54 -14.85
C ASN A 110 8.40 17.21 -14.13
N GLU A 111 9.43 17.62 -14.86
CA GLU A 111 10.59 18.34 -14.32
C GLU A 111 10.21 19.66 -13.62
N PHE A 112 9.08 20.27 -14.01
CA PHE A 112 8.55 21.50 -13.41
C PHE A 112 7.69 21.26 -12.17
N ALA A 113 7.34 20.01 -11.86
CA ALA A 113 6.69 19.64 -10.61
C ALA A 113 7.75 19.34 -9.55
N HIS A 114 7.55 19.88 -8.35
CA HIS A 114 8.46 19.73 -7.20
C HIS A 114 9.93 20.00 -7.60
N THR A 115 10.19 21.18 -8.13
CA THR A 115 11.48 21.53 -8.77
C THR A 115 12.71 21.29 -7.89
N SER A 116 12.59 21.36 -6.57
CA SER A 116 13.67 21.02 -5.63
C SER A 116 14.15 19.57 -5.74
N LEU A 117 13.29 18.63 -6.16
CA LEU A 117 13.71 17.25 -6.40
C LEU A 117 14.79 17.16 -7.49
N LEU A 118 14.70 17.99 -8.53
CA LEU A 118 15.73 18.04 -9.57
C LEU A 118 16.86 18.99 -9.18
N ALA A 119 16.53 20.21 -8.78
CA ALA A 119 17.51 21.28 -8.54
C ALA A 119 18.41 21.01 -7.33
N ASP A 120 17.86 20.45 -6.25
CA ASP A 120 18.56 20.26 -4.98
C ASP A 120 18.97 18.80 -4.78
N ASP A 121 18.08 17.85 -5.09
CA ASP A 121 18.31 16.42 -4.85
C ASP A 121 18.87 15.67 -6.07
N GLY A 122 18.94 16.28 -7.26
CA GLY A 122 19.44 15.66 -8.49
C GLY A 122 18.58 14.49 -9.00
N LEU A 123 17.31 14.43 -8.60
CA LEU A 123 16.39 13.35 -8.94
C LEU A 123 15.67 13.65 -10.25
N GLU A 124 16.15 12.97 -11.30
CA GLU A 124 15.58 13.01 -12.64
C GLU A 124 14.11 12.56 -12.66
N PRO A 125 13.25 13.17 -13.49
CA PRO A 125 11.87 12.74 -13.66
C PRO A 125 11.76 11.28 -14.09
N HIS A 126 10.67 10.62 -13.67
CA HIS A 126 10.36 9.25 -14.04
C HIS A 126 8.88 9.10 -14.36
N SER A 127 8.59 8.52 -15.53
CA SER A 127 7.23 8.14 -15.91
C SER A 127 7.00 6.69 -15.51
N VAL A 128 6.01 6.45 -14.65
CA VAL A 128 5.60 5.10 -14.25
C VAL A 128 4.69 4.51 -15.35
N PRO A 129 5.11 3.48 -16.09
CA PRO A 129 4.32 2.93 -17.19
C PRO A 129 2.98 2.33 -16.77
N GLU A 130 2.90 1.81 -15.54
CA GLU A 130 1.73 1.06 -15.09
C GLU A 130 1.36 1.31 -13.63
N THR A 131 0.06 1.44 -13.36
CA THR A 131 -0.44 1.60 -11.98
C THR A 131 -1.58 0.63 -11.70
N TRP A 132 -1.53 -0.01 -10.53
CA TRP A 132 -2.49 -1.00 -10.08
C TRP A 132 -3.16 -0.50 -8.80
N LEU A 133 -4.48 -0.39 -8.81
CA LEU A 133 -5.26 0.00 -7.63
C LEU A 133 -5.88 -1.21 -6.96
N MET A 134 -5.69 -1.35 -5.66
CA MET A 134 -6.41 -2.31 -4.83
C MET A 134 -7.57 -1.62 -4.08
N GLY A 135 -8.51 -2.41 -3.56
CA GLY A 135 -9.56 -1.88 -2.67
C GLY A 135 -10.55 -0.91 -3.34
N GLY A 136 -10.54 -0.78 -4.66
CA GLY A 136 -11.46 0.05 -5.46
C GLY A 136 -12.53 -0.76 -6.19
N PRO A 137 -13.49 -0.07 -6.85
CA PRO A 137 -14.42 -0.72 -7.76
C PRO A 137 -13.71 -1.22 -9.04
N ASP A 138 -14.42 -2.01 -9.84
CA ASP A 138 -14.06 -2.34 -11.22
C ASP A 138 -12.68 -2.99 -11.43
N ALA A 139 -12.29 -3.89 -10.53
CA ALA A 139 -11.11 -4.72 -10.72
C ALA A 139 -11.15 -5.42 -12.09
N ASN A 140 -10.05 -5.36 -12.82
CA ASN A 140 -9.92 -5.90 -14.18
C ASN A 140 -8.69 -6.82 -14.34
N HIS A 141 -7.96 -7.05 -13.26
CA HIS A 141 -6.76 -7.87 -13.23
C HIS A 141 -6.76 -8.75 -11.97
N TYR A 142 -6.48 -10.04 -12.14
CA TYR A 142 -6.51 -11.03 -11.07
C TYR A 142 -5.21 -11.83 -11.10
N VAL A 143 -4.51 -11.89 -9.97
CA VAL A 143 -3.21 -12.56 -9.82
C VAL A 143 -3.42 -13.82 -8.98
N ASP A 144 -3.09 -15.00 -9.53
CA ASP A 144 -3.07 -16.25 -8.77
C ASP A 144 -1.98 -16.19 -7.70
N ILE A 145 -2.39 -16.21 -6.42
CA ILE A 145 -1.50 -16.19 -5.26
C ILE A 145 -1.46 -17.55 -4.53
N THR A 146 -1.98 -18.62 -5.13
CA THR A 146 -2.11 -19.94 -4.48
C THR A 146 -0.76 -20.42 -3.91
N ASN A 147 0.32 -20.28 -4.69
CA ASN A 147 1.67 -20.69 -4.26
C ASN A 147 2.35 -19.69 -3.31
N ALA A 148 1.79 -18.48 -3.16
CA ALA A 148 2.31 -17.44 -2.28
C ALA A 148 1.51 -17.31 -0.97
N TYR A 149 0.42 -18.06 -0.83
CA TYR A 149 -0.52 -17.93 0.27
C TYR A 149 0.15 -18.10 1.64
N ASP A 150 0.97 -19.13 1.83
CA ASP A 150 1.60 -19.37 3.13
C ASP A 150 2.53 -18.21 3.52
N ARG A 151 3.30 -17.68 2.55
CA ARG A 151 4.15 -16.49 2.77
C ARG A 151 3.33 -15.24 3.07
N LYS A 152 2.15 -15.08 2.44
CA LYS A 152 1.21 -13.99 2.76
C LYS A 152 0.71 -14.09 4.20
N ILE A 153 0.34 -15.28 4.66
CA ILE A 153 -0.11 -15.50 6.04
C ILE A 153 1.04 -15.23 7.02
N GLU A 154 2.23 -15.76 6.77
CA GLU A 154 3.41 -15.52 7.61
C GLU A 154 3.73 -14.02 7.74
N ALA A 155 3.65 -13.27 6.63
CA ALA A 155 3.87 -11.83 6.65
C ALA A 155 2.77 -11.08 7.42
N LEU A 156 1.50 -11.46 7.26
CA LEU A 156 0.40 -10.86 8.03
C LEU A 156 0.60 -11.08 9.54
N LEU A 157 0.97 -12.28 9.94
CA LEU A 157 1.15 -12.65 11.35
C LEU A 157 2.34 -11.93 12.01
N CYS A 158 3.22 -11.28 11.25
CA CYS A 158 4.27 -10.42 11.80
C CYS A 158 3.73 -9.14 12.47
N HIS A 159 2.49 -8.75 12.18
CA HIS A 159 1.83 -7.57 12.76
C HIS A 159 1.15 -7.89 14.10
N GLU A 160 1.91 -8.40 15.06
CA GLU A 160 1.42 -8.89 16.36
C GLU A 160 0.53 -7.87 17.08
N SER A 161 0.92 -6.58 17.08
CA SER A 161 0.16 -5.49 17.68
C SER A 161 -1.25 -5.30 17.09
N GLN A 162 -1.50 -5.83 15.88
CA GLN A 162 -2.76 -5.70 15.14
C GLN A 162 -3.67 -6.92 15.26
N MET A 163 -3.18 -8.01 15.87
CA MET A 163 -3.88 -9.29 15.87
C MET A 163 -4.57 -9.52 17.21
N SER A 164 -5.88 -9.30 17.25
CA SER A 164 -6.71 -9.73 18.39
C SER A 164 -6.99 -11.23 18.39
N ASP A 165 -7.05 -11.84 17.20
CA ASP A 165 -7.26 -13.29 17.02
C ASP A 165 -6.47 -13.82 15.81
N PRO A 166 -5.15 -14.08 15.99
CA PRO A 166 -4.28 -14.56 14.90
C PRO A 166 -4.75 -15.88 14.27
N GLY A 167 -5.41 -16.74 15.05
CA GLY A 167 -5.83 -18.08 14.61
C GLY A 167 -6.88 -18.05 13.50
N ARG A 168 -7.68 -16.98 13.43
CA ARG A 168 -8.73 -16.83 12.41
C ARG A 168 -8.24 -16.24 11.09
N ILE A 169 -7.05 -15.62 11.08
CA ILE A 169 -6.52 -14.93 9.90
C ILE A 169 -6.38 -15.86 8.67
N PRO A 170 -5.82 -17.08 8.79
CA PRO A 170 -5.67 -17.96 7.62
C PRO A 170 -7.02 -18.26 6.95
N GLU A 171 -8.03 -18.67 7.73
CA GLU A 171 -9.33 -19.03 7.18
C GLU A 171 -10.03 -17.83 6.50
N LEU A 172 -9.96 -16.65 7.11
CA LEU A 172 -10.54 -15.43 6.55
C LEU A 172 -9.86 -15.02 5.23
N ILE A 173 -8.53 -15.05 5.19
CA ILE A 173 -7.76 -14.67 4.00
C ILE A 173 -7.93 -15.70 2.88
N ARG A 174 -8.02 -17.00 3.21
CA ARG A 174 -8.34 -18.06 2.24
C ARG A 174 -9.71 -17.85 1.63
N ALA A 175 -10.75 -17.69 2.44
CA ALA A 175 -12.12 -17.50 1.96
C ALA A 175 -12.26 -16.24 1.08
N TRP A 176 -11.52 -15.18 1.40
CA TRP A 176 -11.44 -13.99 0.55
C TRP A 176 -10.71 -14.31 -0.78
N GLY A 177 -9.54 -14.94 -0.72
CA GLY A 177 -8.76 -15.32 -1.91
C GLY A 177 -9.52 -16.22 -2.87
N GLU A 178 -10.28 -17.19 -2.36
CA GLU A 178 -11.13 -18.09 -3.17
C GLU A 178 -12.24 -17.31 -3.88
N ARG A 179 -12.90 -16.39 -3.17
CA ARG A 179 -13.94 -15.54 -3.77
C ARG A 179 -13.38 -14.67 -4.90
N VAL A 180 -12.19 -14.12 -4.71
CA VAL A 180 -11.52 -13.29 -5.72
C VAL A 180 -11.06 -14.15 -6.91
N ALA A 181 -10.56 -15.37 -6.66
CA ALA A 181 -10.19 -16.31 -7.71
C ALA A 181 -11.39 -16.69 -8.58
N LEU A 182 -12.52 -16.99 -7.96
CA LEU A 182 -13.77 -17.28 -8.67
C LEU A 182 -14.24 -16.08 -9.51
N GLN A 183 -14.19 -14.86 -8.96
CA GLN A 183 -14.50 -13.64 -9.72
C GLN A 183 -13.57 -13.42 -10.91
N GLY A 184 -12.30 -13.81 -10.78
CA GLY A 184 -11.31 -13.76 -11.86
C GLY A 184 -11.38 -14.91 -12.85
N GLY A 185 -12.30 -15.87 -12.68
CA GLY A 185 -12.44 -17.04 -13.55
C GLY A 185 -11.34 -18.09 -13.39
N LEU A 186 -10.65 -18.12 -12.24
CA LEU A 186 -9.68 -19.17 -11.92
C LEU A 186 -10.40 -20.46 -11.51
N ALA A 187 -9.71 -21.59 -11.63
CA ALA A 187 -10.22 -22.90 -11.23
C ALA A 187 -10.47 -22.99 -9.71
N ASP A 188 -11.36 -23.91 -9.32
CA ASP A 188 -11.67 -24.19 -7.91
C ASP A 188 -10.41 -24.54 -7.09
N GLY A 189 -10.38 -24.08 -5.84
CA GLY A 189 -9.24 -24.24 -4.94
C GLY A 189 -8.07 -23.27 -5.18
N ARG A 190 -8.17 -22.38 -6.19
CA ARG A 190 -7.21 -21.29 -6.39
C ARG A 190 -7.53 -20.09 -5.51
N LEU A 191 -6.49 -19.31 -5.25
CA LEU A 191 -6.55 -18.06 -4.49
C LEU A 191 -6.06 -16.92 -5.38
N ALA A 192 -6.72 -15.76 -5.31
CA ALA A 192 -6.28 -14.60 -6.07
C ALA A 192 -6.35 -13.29 -5.28
N GLU A 193 -5.56 -12.33 -5.74
CA GLU A 193 -5.70 -10.91 -5.44
C GLU A 193 -6.15 -10.17 -6.69
N CYS A 194 -6.97 -9.13 -6.52
CA CYS A 194 -7.54 -8.38 -7.62
C CYS A 194 -7.13 -6.92 -7.59
N PHE A 195 -6.91 -6.36 -8.78
CA PHE A 195 -6.48 -4.99 -8.99
C PHE A 195 -7.23 -4.36 -10.17
N ARG A 196 -7.37 -3.04 -10.13
CA ARG A 196 -7.62 -2.21 -11.31
C ARG A 196 -6.27 -1.85 -11.92
N ARG A 197 -5.89 -2.53 -13.00
CA ARG A 197 -4.70 -2.25 -13.80
C ARG A 197 -4.98 -1.12 -14.79
N MET A 198 -4.08 -0.16 -14.84
CA MET A 198 -4.14 1.02 -15.71
C MET A 198 -2.79 1.24 -16.39
N ASN A 199 -2.82 1.57 -17.68
CA ASN A 199 -1.66 2.11 -18.36
C ASN A 199 -1.52 3.58 -17.96
N THR A 200 -0.36 3.94 -17.43
CA THR A 200 -0.03 5.29 -16.98
C THR A 200 1.20 5.83 -17.70
N GLN A 201 1.63 5.22 -18.80
CA GLN A 201 2.70 5.77 -19.64
C GLN A 201 2.32 7.17 -20.15
#